data_AF-A0A5T8XUN2-F1
#
_entry.id   AF-A0A5T8XUN2-F1
#
_cell.length_a   1.000
_cell.length_b   1.000
_cell.length_c   1.000
_cell.angle_alpha   90.00
_cell.angle_beta   90.00
_cell.angle_gamma   90.00
#
_symmetry.space_group_name_H-M   'P 1'
#
loop_
_entity.id
_entity.type
_entity.pdbx_description
1 polymer ?
#
loop_
_entity_poly.entity_id
_entity_poly.type
_entity_poly.pdbx_seq_one_letter_code
_entity_poly.pdbx_strand_id
1 'polypeptide(L)'
;MTKEIVTFKGFNKDLKCRGFQFAIGETFHHDGKVEACGSGFHACECPFDVFSYYPPAESRYAETISFGITDSEEGGDTKIASSSITIKDELTLPQFIQRGIEWIWSKIDKSLEQQIMCGSWSAATNTGYQSAATNTGDWSAATNTGDRSAATNTGDCSAATNTGYQSAATN
;
A
#
# COMPACT_ATOMS: atom_id res chain seq x y z
N MET A 1 21.73 4.84 15.99
CA MET A 1 21.49 5.40 14.65
C MET A 1 20.04 5.84 14.60
N THR A 2 19.76 7.05 14.13
CA THR A 2 18.39 7.50 13.86
C THR A 2 17.81 6.69 12.69
N LYS A 3 16.52 6.32 12.77
CA LYS A 3 15.85 5.57 11.70
C LYS A 3 15.83 6.41 10.43
N GLU A 4 16.30 5.84 9.33
CA GLU A 4 16.19 6.41 8.00
C GLU A 4 14.98 5.80 7.31
N ILE A 5 14.19 6.64 6.65
CA ILE A 5 12.97 6.25 5.94
C ILE A 5 13.08 6.75 4.51
N VAL A 6 12.95 5.82 3.55
CA VAL A 6 12.81 6.22 2.14
C VAL A 6 11.45 6.87 1.97
N THR A 7 11.47 8.10 1.50
CA THR A 7 10.28 8.91 1.30
C THR A 7 10.31 9.57 -0.08
N PHE A 8 9.21 10.21 -0.44
CA PHE A 8 9.00 10.86 -1.71
C PHE A 8 8.43 12.25 -1.48
N LYS A 9 8.94 13.22 -2.23
CA LYS A 9 8.58 14.62 -2.03
C LYS A 9 8.28 15.30 -3.35
N GLY A 10 7.20 16.10 -3.33
CA GLY A 10 6.88 17.06 -4.38
C GLY A 10 7.36 18.46 -4.01
N PHE A 11 7.64 19.24 -5.05
CA PHE A 11 8.02 20.65 -4.97
C PHE A 11 7.33 21.43 -6.09
N ASN A 12 7.30 22.76 -5.98
CA ASN A 12 6.98 23.58 -7.14
C ASN A 12 8.14 23.53 -8.19
N LYS A 13 7.93 24.17 -9.35
CA LYS A 13 8.92 24.21 -10.46
C LYS A 13 10.31 24.71 -10.05
N ASP A 14 10.39 25.53 -9.00
CA ASP A 14 11.63 26.11 -8.48
C ASP A 14 12.29 25.28 -7.36
N LEU A 15 11.85 24.04 -7.11
CA LEU A 15 12.29 23.20 -5.98
C LEU A 15 12.05 23.84 -4.60
N LYS A 16 10.92 24.56 -4.45
CA LYS A 16 10.51 25.14 -3.17
C LYS A 16 9.31 24.42 -2.58
N CYS A 17 9.26 24.42 -1.25
CA CYS A 17 8.10 24.01 -0.46
C CYS A 17 7.90 25.03 0.68
N ARG A 18 6.73 25.68 0.73
CA ARG A 18 6.40 26.74 1.70
C ARG A 18 7.48 27.84 1.83
N GLY A 19 8.15 28.19 0.73
CA GLY A 19 9.21 29.22 0.69
C GLY A 19 10.61 28.72 1.01
N PHE A 20 10.78 27.52 1.57
CA PHE A 20 12.09 26.90 1.76
C PHE A 20 12.63 26.37 0.43
N GLN A 21 13.88 26.69 0.11
CA GLN A 21 14.57 26.26 -1.11
C GLN A 21 15.30 24.95 -0.88
N PHE A 22 15.05 23.97 -1.74
CA PHE A 22 15.78 22.69 -1.76
C PHE A 22 16.72 22.62 -2.96
N ALA A 23 17.67 21.69 -2.87
CA ALA A 23 18.58 21.33 -3.94
C ALA A 23 18.70 19.79 -3.99
N ILE A 24 18.79 19.23 -5.21
CA ILE A 24 19.01 17.80 -5.42
C ILE A 24 20.43 17.45 -4.98
N GLY A 25 20.60 16.30 -4.33
CA GLY A 25 21.84 15.83 -3.74
C GLY A 25 22.14 16.37 -2.34
N GLU A 26 21.36 17.33 -1.85
CA GLU A 26 21.65 18.01 -0.57
C GLU A 26 20.81 17.50 0.60
N THR A 27 21.34 17.73 1.80
CA THR A 27 20.71 17.39 3.07
C THR A 27 20.35 18.65 3.83
N PHE A 28 19.12 18.70 4.33
CA PHE A 28 18.58 19.85 5.04
C PHE A 28 18.18 19.46 6.46
N HIS A 29 18.31 20.43 7.36
CA HIS A 29 17.94 20.30 8.77
C HIS A 29 16.95 21.40 9.15
N HIS A 30 15.90 21.01 9.88
CA HIS A 30 14.86 21.88 10.38
C HIS A 30 15.10 22.15 11.86
N ASP A 31 15.10 23.43 12.22
CA ASP A 31 15.21 23.87 13.61
C ASP A 31 13.83 23.96 14.26
N GLY A 32 13.71 23.39 15.46
CA GLY A 32 12.51 23.47 16.29
C GLY A 32 11.65 22.21 16.27
N LYS A 33 10.39 22.35 16.70
CA LYS A 33 9.45 21.22 16.82
C LYS A 33 9.15 20.64 15.42
N VAL A 34 9.10 19.31 15.34
CA VAL A 34 8.59 18.57 14.18
C VAL A 34 7.17 18.13 14.52
N GLU A 35 6.22 18.47 13.65
CA GLU A 35 4.79 18.18 13.84
C GLU A 35 4.14 17.94 12.49
N ALA A 36 3.47 16.80 12.34
CA ALA A 36 2.76 16.45 11.12
C ALA A 36 1.79 17.58 10.74
N CYS A 37 1.82 18.00 9.48
CA CYS A 37 1.06 19.13 8.93
C CYS A 37 1.48 20.53 9.43
N GLY A 38 2.12 20.63 10.60
CA GLY A 38 2.57 21.87 11.24
C GLY A 38 3.95 22.34 10.77
N SER A 39 5.00 21.57 11.08
CA SER A 39 6.40 21.98 10.96
C SER A 39 7.36 20.82 10.68
N GLY A 40 8.53 21.14 10.13
CA GLY A 40 9.49 20.15 9.64
C GLY A 40 9.37 19.89 8.13
N PHE A 41 10.18 18.96 7.65
CA PHE A 41 10.19 18.58 6.25
C PHE A 41 9.16 17.49 5.96
N HIS A 42 8.15 17.86 5.18
CA HIS A 42 7.09 16.94 4.80
C HIS A 42 7.47 16.13 3.56
N ALA A 43 7.27 14.81 3.64
CA ALA A 43 7.41 13.85 2.54
C ALA A 43 6.46 12.65 2.80
N CYS A 44 6.22 11.80 1.80
CA CYS A 44 5.33 10.63 1.93
C CYS A 44 6.12 9.33 1.75
N GLU A 45 5.79 8.26 2.47
CA GLU A 45 6.38 6.94 2.20
C GLU A 45 5.84 6.35 0.88
N CYS A 46 4.55 6.54 0.60
CA CYS A 46 3.92 6.19 -0.67
C CYS A 46 4.07 7.36 -1.67
N PRO A 47 4.67 7.14 -2.86
CA PRO A 47 4.75 8.15 -3.91
C PRO A 47 3.40 8.76 -4.29
N PHE A 48 2.34 7.96 -4.36
CA PHE A 48 1.04 8.44 -4.85
C PHE A 48 0.33 9.40 -3.91
N ASP A 49 0.60 9.34 -2.61
CA ASP A 49 0.06 10.31 -1.64
C ASP A 49 0.60 11.73 -1.90
N VAL A 50 1.79 11.84 -2.50
CA VAL A 50 2.38 13.13 -2.88
C VAL A 50 1.48 13.90 -3.86
N PHE A 51 0.72 13.20 -4.72
CA PHE A 51 -0.17 13.84 -5.69
C PHE A 51 -1.35 14.59 -5.04
N SER A 52 -1.72 14.23 -3.82
CA SER A 52 -2.73 14.96 -3.03
C SER A 52 -2.26 16.37 -2.64
N TYR A 53 -0.94 16.60 -2.63
CA TYR A 53 -0.32 17.87 -2.22
C TYR A 53 0.34 18.62 -3.38
N TYR A 54 0.83 17.89 -4.38
CA TYR A 54 1.61 18.40 -5.49
C TYR A 54 1.08 17.81 -6.81
N PRO A 55 0.29 18.57 -7.59
CA PRO A 55 -0.30 18.09 -8.83
C PRO A 55 0.78 17.87 -9.93
N PRO A 56 0.72 16.77 -10.70
CA PRO A 56 1.73 16.39 -11.70
C PRO A 56 2.04 17.42 -12.77
N ALA A 57 1.07 18.27 -13.13
CA ALA A 57 1.24 19.26 -14.18
C ALA A 57 2.17 20.43 -13.77
N GLU A 58 2.26 20.71 -12.46
CA GLU A 58 2.90 21.93 -11.93
C GLU A 58 4.04 21.64 -10.95
N SER A 59 4.37 20.35 -10.75
CA SER A 59 5.26 19.93 -9.68
C SER A 59 6.46 19.13 -10.18
N ARG A 60 7.53 19.19 -9.40
CA ARG A 60 8.73 18.35 -9.54
C ARG A 60 8.76 17.34 -8.40
N TYR A 61 9.37 16.18 -8.63
CA TYR A 61 9.35 15.08 -7.67
C TYR A 61 10.74 14.51 -7.41
N ALA A 62 10.99 14.08 -6.18
CA ALA A 62 12.25 13.45 -5.81
C ALA A 62 12.05 12.24 -4.90
N GLU A 63 12.98 11.29 -4.99
CA GLU A 63 13.24 10.33 -3.91
C GLU A 63 14.02 11.03 -2.81
N THR A 64 13.64 10.79 -1.56
CA THR A 64 14.23 11.43 -0.39
C THR A 64 14.54 10.41 0.69
N ILE A 65 15.45 10.76 1.60
CA ILE A 65 15.64 10.04 2.86
C ILE A 65 15.23 10.99 3.99
N SER A 66 14.17 10.64 4.70
CA SER A 66 13.73 11.35 5.90
C SER A 66 14.32 10.68 7.14
N PHE A 67 14.90 11.48 8.03
CA PHE A 67 15.54 10.96 9.24
C PHE A 67 15.57 11.99 10.38
N GLY A 68 16.02 11.54 11.55
CA GLY A 68 16.01 12.34 12.78
C GLY A 68 14.70 12.18 13.56
N ILE A 69 14.16 13.27 14.09
CA ILE A 69 12.83 13.28 14.72
C ILE A 69 11.79 13.22 13.61
N THR A 70 10.81 12.34 13.75
CA THR A 70 9.71 12.18 12.79
C THR A 70 8.37 12.22 13.49
N ASP A 71 7.35 12.74 12.81
CA ASP A 71 5.96 12.75 13.26
C ASP A 71 5.01 12.43 12.10
N SER A 72 3.87 11.80 12.38
CA SER A 72 2.89 11.35 11.38
C SER A 72 1.47 11.40 11.95
N GLU A 73 0.49 11.69 11.10
CA GLU A 73 -0.92 11.75 11.52
C GLU A 73 -1.54 10.35 11.60
N GLU A 74 -2.18 10.03 12.73
CA GLU A 74 -2.85 8.74 12.90
C GLU A 74 -4.14 8.69 12.08
N GLY A 75 -4.30 7.63 11.27
CA GLY A 75 -5.44 7.49 10.36
C GLY A 75 -5.37 8.37 9.10
N GLY A 76 -4.27 9.10 8.91
CA GLY A 76 -3.99 9.86 7.70
C GLY A 76 -3.38 9.02 6.57
N ASP A 77 -2.88 9.71 5.55
CA ASP A 77 -2.07 9.10 4.49
C ASP A 77 -0.63 8.84 4.96
N THR A 78 0.25 8.40 4.07
CA THR A 78 1.64 8.06 4.44
C THR A 78 2.57 9.27 4.62
N LYS A 79 2.01 10.48 4.74
CA LYS A 79 2.77 11.70 4.93
C LYS A 79 3.38 11.74 6.33
N ILE A 80 4.67 12.04 6.37
CA ILE A 80 5.43 12.29 7.60
C ILE A 80 6.06 13.67 7.57
N ALA A 81 6.33 14.23 8.75
CA ALA A 81 7.23 15.35 8.94
C ALA A 81 8.54 14.84 9.57
N SER A 82 9.70 15.32 9.09
CA SER A 82 11.01 14.97 9.65
C SER A 82 11.86 16.21 9.99
N SER A 83 12.76 16.07 10.96
CA SER A 83 13.75 17.12 11.30
C SER A 83 14.85 17.23 10.25
N SER A 84 15.15 16.13 9.55
CA SER A 84 16.17 16.10 8.50
C SER A 84 15.64 15.40 7.26
N ILE A 85 16.07 15.89 6.09
CA ILE A 85 15.74 15.26 4.81
C ILE A 85 16.91 15.41 3.84
N THR A 86 17.27 14.32 3.17
CA THR A 86 18.17 14.34 2.02
C THR A 86 17.35 14.22 0.75
N ILE A 87 17.53 15.14 -0.19
CA ILE A 87 16.90 15.08 -1.50
C ILE A 87 17.84 14.32 -2.42
N LYS A 88 17.59 13.03 -2.69
CA LYS A 88 18.57 12.20 -3.40
C LYS A 88 18.65 12.57 -4.88
N ASP A 89 17.57 12.26 -5.59
CA ASP A 89 17.51 12.30 -7.04
C ASP A 89 16.14 12.84 -7.46
N GLU A 90 16.13 13.70 -8.47
CA GLU A 90 14.90 14.08 -9.14
C GLU A 90 14.39 12.94 -10.01
N LEU A 91 13.09 12.70 -9.95
CA LEU A 91 12.41 11.66 -10.70
C LEU A 91 11.53 12.29 -11.77
N THR A 92 11.64 11.78 -13.00
CA THR A 92 10.62 12.03 -14.02
C THR A 92 9.29 11.44 -13.59
N LEU A 93 8.16 11.95 -14.10
CA LEU A 93 6.84 11.43 -13.76
C LEU A 93 6.71 9.89 -14.01
N PRO A 94 7.21 9.31 -15.13
CA PRO A 94 7.21 7.86 -15.30
C PRO A 94 8.02 7.10 -14.23
N GLN A 95 9.20 7.60 -13.86
CA GLN A 95 9.99 6.99 -12.78
C GLN A 95 9.27 7.10 -11.44
N PHE A 96 8.63 8.23 -11.16
CA PHE A 96 7.87 8.42 -9.93
C PHE A 96 6.67 7.47 -9.83
N ILE A 97 5.95 7.27 -10.94
CA ILE A 97 4.86 6.30 -11.04
C ILE A 97 5.37 4.88 -10.81
N GLN A 98 6.51 4.53 -11.42
CA GLN A 98 7.14 3.22 -11.23
C GLN A 98 7.48 2.96 -9.76
N ARG A 99 7.97 3.97 -9.02
CA ARG A 99 8.20 3.86 -7.57
C ARG A 99 6.92 3.64 -6.78
N GLY A 100 5.81 4.25 -7.20
CA GLY A 100 4.50 4.03 -6.58
C GLY A 100 4.04 2.58 -6.75
N ILE A 101 4.22 2.02 -7.95
CA ILE A 101 3.94 0.61 -8.24
C ILE A 101 4.82 -0.30 -7.38
N GLU A 102 6.14 -0.04 -7.30
CA GLU A 102 7.08 -0.81 -6.48
C GLU A 102 6.72 -0.77 -4.99
N TRP A 103 6.30 0.39 -4.49
CA TRP A 103 5.85 0.53 -3.11
C TRP A 103 4.63 -0.35 -2.83
N ILE A 104 3.61 -0.33 -3.71
CA ILE A 104 2.43 -1.21 -3.58
C ILE A 104 2.85 -2.69 -3.57
N TRP A 105 3.72 -3.09 -4.50
CA TRP A 105 4.26 -4.47 -4.53
C TRP A 105 5.03 -4.86 -3.28
N SER A 106 5.63 -3.89 -2.58
CA SER A 106 6.32 -4.14 -1.31
C SER A 106 5.36 -4.37 -0.14
N LYS A 107 4.12 -3.87 -0.23
CA LYS A 107 3.06 -4.05 0.79
C LYS A 107 2.24 -5.31 0.58
N ILE A 108 2.30 -5.92 -0.60
CA ILE A 108 1.65 -7.20 -0.88
C ILE A 108 2.38 -8.30 -0.09
N ASP A 109 1.62 -9.03 0.72
CA ASP A 109 2.12 -10.22 1.40
C ASP A 109 2.37 -11.33 0.37
N LYS A 110 3.65 -11.56 0.07
CA LYS A 110 4.10 -12.58 -0.89
C LYS A 110 4.09 -13.99 -0.30
N SER A 111 3.78 -14.15 1.00
CA SER A 111 3.65 -15.45 1.65
C SER A 111 2.28 -16.10 1.46
N LEU A 112 1.29 -15.35 0.94
CA LEU A 112 0.07 -15.90 0.36
C LEU A 112 0.40 -16.63 -0.95
N GLU A 113 1.00 -17.81 -0.81
CA GLU A 113 1.18 -18.75 -1.90
C GLU A 113 -0.20 -19.20 -2.35
N GLN A 114 -0.49 -19.06 -3.64
CA GLN A 114 -1.70 -19.64 -4.22
C GLN A 114 -1.61 -21.16 -4.05
N GLN A 115 -2.26 -21.70 -3.02
CA GLN A 115 -2.36 -23.14 -2.84
C GLN A 115 -3.35 -23.70 -3.86
N ILE A 116 -2.81 -24.22 -4.96
CA ILE A 116 -3.59 -24.93 -5.97
C ILE A 116 -3.74 -26.39 -5.53
N MET A 117 -4.89 -26.72 -4.94
CA MET A 117 -5.25 -28.10 -4.59
C MET A 117 -5.93 -28.76 -5.80
N CYS A 118 -5.17 -29.49 -6.63
CA CYS A 118 -5.70 -30.25 -7.77
C CYS A 118 -5.97 -31.72 -7.42
N GLY A 119 -7.07 -32.29 -7.92
CA GLY A 119 -7.36 -33.73 -7.87
C GLY A 119 -8.72 -34.07 -7.24
N SER A 120 -9.11 -35.36 -7.31
CA SER A 120 -10.29 -35.88 -6.59
C SER A 120 -10.06 -35.86 -5.07
N TRP A 121 -11.13 -35.70 -4.30
CA TRP A 121 -11.08 -35.64 -2.81
C TRP A 121 -10.41 -34.38 -2.25
N SER A 122 -10.43 -33.29 -3.00
CA SER A 122 -9.97 -31.98 -2.53
C SER A 122 -11.03 -31.28 -1.67
N ALA A 123 -10.57 -30.38 -0.79
CA ALA A 123 -11.45 -29.51 -0.02
C ALA A 123 -10.95 -28.06 -0.09
N ALA A 124 -11.86 -27.13 -0.38
CA ALA A 124 -11.61 -25.69 -0.29
C ALA A 124 -12.42 -25.12 0.89
N THR A 125 -11.75 -24.49 1.84
CA THR A 125 -12.38 -23.85 3.00
C THR A 125 -11.99 -22.39 3.08
N ASN A 126 -12.96 -21.49 3.16
CA ASN A 126 -12.71 -20.07 3.38
C ASN A 126 -13.57 -19.52 4.53
N THR A 127 -13.09 -18.46 5.19
CA THR A 127 -13.81 -17.75 6.24
C THR A 127 -13.63 -16.25 6.09
N GLY A 128 -14.71 -15.46 6.11
CA GLY A 128 -14.61 -14.00 6.05
C GLY A 128 -15.85 -13.30 5.47
N TYR A 129 -15.96 -12.00 5.73
CA TYR A 129 -16.97 -11.15 5.12
C TYR A 129 -16.64 -10.93 3.64
N GLN A 130 -17.62 -11.09 2.74
CA GLN A 130 -17.43 -10.96 1.29
C GLN A 130 -16.37 -11.91 0.70
N SER A 131 -16.22 -13.09 1.29
CA SER A 131 -15.27 -14.12 0.84
C SER A 131 -15.88 -15.09 -0.18
N ALA A 132 -15.05 -15.86 -0.87
CA ALA A 132 -15.49 -16.95 -1.75
C ALA A 132 -14.65 -18.21 -1.54
N ALA A 133 -15.28 -19.39 -1.52
CA ALA A 133 -14.62 -20.69 -1.61
C ALA A 133 -15.06 -21.38 -2.90
N THR A 134 -14.12 -21.74 -3.78
CA THR A 134 -14.42 -22.44 -5.04
C THR A 134 -13.60 -23.72 -5.09
N ASN A 135 -14.25 -24.84 -5.38
CA ASN A 135 -13.58 -26.11 -5.63
C ASN A 135 -14.10 -26.77 -6.92
N THR A 136 -13.27 -27.57 -7.56
CA THR A 136 -13.63 -28.32 -8.77
C THR A 136 -12.97 -29.69 -8.71
N GLY A 137 -13.78 -30.75 -8.83
CA GLY A 137 -13.32 -32.14 -8.80
C GLY A 137 -14.35 -33.10 -8.23
N ASP A 138 -14.26 -34.37 -8.60
CA ASP A 138 -15.18 -35.39 -8.09
C ASP A 138 -14.89 -35.70 -6.62
N TRP A 139 -15.95 -36.01 -5.88
CA TRP A 139 -15.89 -36.37 -4.46
C TRP A 139 -15.22 -35.29 -3.60
N SER A 140 -15.44 -34.03 -3.94
CA SER A 140 -14.79 -32.88 -3.33
C SER A 140 -15.75 -32.06 -2.46
N ALA A 141 -15.21 -31.13 -1.66
CA ALA A 141 -16.00 -30.22 -0.83
C ALA A 141 -15.58 -28.75 -1.00
N ALA A 142 -16.54 -27.82 -1.04
CA ALA A 142 -16.30 -26.38 -0.86
C ALA A 142 -17.10 -25.87 0.34
N THR A 143 -16.41 -25.30 1.33
CA THR A 143 -17.02 -24.75 2.54
C THR A 143 -16.66 -23.28 2.69
N ASN A 144 -17.65 -22.40 2.86
CA ASN A 144 -17.40 -21.00 3.20
C ASN A 144 -18.21 -20.59 4.44
N THR A 145 -17.61 -19.75 5.28
CA THR A 145 -18.25 -19.20 6.47
C THR A 145 -18.06 -17.69 6.51
N GLY A 146 -19.14 -16.93 6.39
CA GLY A 146 -19.14 -15.47 6.54
C GLY A 146 -20.29 -14.81 5.80
N ASP A 147 -20.58 -13.56 6.15
CA ASP A 147 -21.70 -12.80 5.58
C ASP A 147 -21.36 -12.27 4.18
N ARG A 148 -22.36 -12.24 3.30
CA ARG A 148 -22.26 -11.82 1.89
C ARG A 148 -21.22 -12.61 1.10
N SER A 149 -21.11 -13.90 1.39
CA SER A 149 -20.07 -14.76 0.83
C SER A 149 -20.63 -15.77 -0.18
N ALA A 150 -19.76 -16.46 -0.92
CA ALA A 150 -20.13 -17.49 -1.88
C ALA A 150 -19.35 -18.81 -1.66
N ALA A 151 -20.01 -19.96 -1.81
CA ALA A 151 -19.35 -21.26 -1.91
C ALA A 151 -19.79 -21.93 -3.22
N THR A 152 -18.82 -22.31 -4.07
CA THR A 152 -19.10 -23.03 -5.32
C THR A 152 -18.28 -24.31 -5.33
N ASN A 153 -18.93 -25.42 -5.59
CA ASN A 153 -18.25 -26.66 -5.93
C ASN A 153 -18.78 -27.19 -7.26
N THR A 154 -17.96 -27.91 -8.00
CA THR A 154 -18.36 -28.50 -9.28
C THR A 154 -17.64 -29.83 -9.47
N GLY A 155 -18.39 -30.92 -9.52
CA GLY A 155 -17.87 -32.28 -9.72
C GLY A 155 -18.87 -33.34 -9.26
N ASP A 156 -18.68 -34.59 -9.68
CA ASP A 156 -19.60 -35.67 -9.33
C ASP A 156 -19.45 -36.08 -7.86
N CYS A 157 -20.56 -36.39 -7.19
CA CYS A 157 -20.58 -36.77 -5.76
C CYS A 157 -19.92 -35.74 -4.83
N SER A 158 -20.02 -34.47 -5.16
CA SER A 158 -19.42 -33.36 -4.42
C SER A 158 -20.43 -32.66 -3.48
N ALA A 159 -19.92 -31.79 -2.58
CA ALA A 159 -20.77 -30.98 -1.71
C ALA A 159 -20.27 -29.52 -1.63
N ALA A 160 -21.21 -28.57 -1.57
CA ALA A 160 -20.93 -27.17 -1.26
C ALA A 160 -21.76 -26.72 -0.06
N THR A 161 -21.12 -26.03 0.89
CA THR A 161 -21.79 -25.45 2.07
C THR A 161 -21.35 -24.00 2.24
N ASN A 162 -22.32 -23.11 2.43
CA ASN A 162 -22.05 -21.73 2.82
C ASN A 162 -22.89 -21.34 4.03
N THR A 163 -22.26 -20.81 5.07
CA THR A 163 -22.92 -20.34 6.28
C THR A 163 -22.67 -18.86 6.50
N GLY A 164 -23.75 -18.06 6.56
CA GLY A 164 -23.67 -16.60 6.76
C GLY A 164 -24.91 -15.87 6.25
N TYR A 165 -25.09 -14.62 6.67
CA TYR A 165 -26.18 -13.75 6.23
C TYR A 165 -25.92 -13.24 4.81
N GLN A 166 -26.95 -13.32 3.94
CA GLN A 166 -26.86 -12.94 2.52
C GLN A 166 -25.82 -13.73 1.72
N SER A 167 -25.64 -15.00 2.06
CA SER A 167 -24.64 -15.87 1.43
C SER A 167 -25.28 -16.86 0.45
N ALA A 168 -24.51 -17.33 -0.54
CA ALA A 168 -24.97 -18.26 -1.57
C ALA A 168 -24.08 -19.51 -1.64
N ALA A 169 -24.68 -20.67 -1.88
CA ALA A 169 -23.97 -21.93 -2.13
C ALA A 169 -24.47 -22.56 -3.44
N THR A 170 -23.56 -23.12 -4.23
CA THR A 170 -23.85 -23.86 -5.47
C THR A 170 -22.95 -25.09 -5.55
N ASN A 171 -23.52 -26.23 -5.91
CA ASN A 171 -22.83 -27.51 -6.12
C ASN A 171 -23.30 -28.13 -7.43
#